data_AF-A0A445JTU7-F1
#
_entry.id   AF-A0A445JTU7-F1
#
_cell.length_a   1.000
_cell.length_b   1.000
_cell.length_c   1.000
_cell.angle_alpha   90.00
_cell.angle_beta   90.00
_cell.angle_gamma   90.00
#
_symmetry.space_group_name_H-M   'P 1'
#
loop_
_entity.id
_entity.type
_entity.pdbx_description
1 polymer ?
#
loop_
_entity_poly.entity_id
_entity_poly.type
_entity_poly.pdbx_seq_one_letter_code
_entity_poly.pdbx_strand_id
1 'polypeptide(L)'
;MATTSASFASFSVILRPSSSNPQFFLFNVAPRTGTSHSRTRSTRFRCSAGQTGFFTKLGRLIKEKAKSDVEKLFSGFSKTRSNLAVIDELLLYWNLADTDRVLDELEEALLVSDFGPRITIKIVENLREDIFSGKLKSGNEIKEALKRNVLELLTSKGSKTELQLGYRKPAVIMIVGVNGGGKTTSLGKLAYRLKNEGAKILMAAGDTFRAAASDQLEIWAGRTGCEIVVAESEKAKASSVLSQAVKKGKELGFDIVLCDTSGRLHTNYSLMEELISCKKSVAKVIPGAPNEILLVLDGTTGLNMLPQAREFNDVSSINAF
;
A
#
# COMPACT_ATOMS: atom_id res chain seq x y z
N MET A 1 -46.75 40.02 -4.57
CA MET A 1 -45.58 39.47 -3.87
C MET A 1 -46.03 38.20 -3.19
N ALA A 2 -45.79 37.06 -3.83
CA ALA A 2 -46.33 35.77 -3.43
C ALA A 2 -45.20 34.83 -2.99
N THR A 3 -45.38 34.27 -1.81
CA THR A 3 -44.62 33.21 -1.17
C THR A 3 -44.82 31.89 -1.92
N THR A 4 -43.74 31.14 -2.14
CA THR A 4 -43.84 29.73 -2.58
C THR A 4 -42.77 28.88 -1.90
N SER A 5 -43.29 27.90 -1.18
CA SER A 5 -42.66 26.74 -0.55
C SER A 5 -41.98 25.81 -1.55
N ALA A 6 -40.90 25.13 -1.13
CA ALA A 6 -40.46 23.89 -1.75
C ALA A 6 -40.09 22.86 -0.68
N SER A 7 -40.78 21.72 -0.78
CA SER A 7 -40.82 20.57 0.12
C SER A 7 -39.61 19.66 -0.07
N PHE A 8 -39.07 19.14 1.04
CA PHE A 8 -38.14 18.02 1.06
C PHE A 8 -38.86 16.72 0.70
N ALA A 9 -38.37 15.99 -0.30
CA ALA A 9 -38.85 14.66 -0.67
C ALA A 9 -37.93 13.60 -0.03
N SER A 10 -38.48 12.83 0.91
CA SER A 10 -37.91 11.57 1.40
C SER A 10 -38.43 10.43 0.54
N PHE A 11 -37.54 9.67 -0.11
CA PHE A 11 -37.89 8.41 -0.77
C PHE A 11 -37.38 7.23 0.06
N SER A 12 -38.29 6.58 0.77
CA SER A 12 -38.12 5.23 1.31
C SER A 12 -38.49 4.21 0.24
N VAL A 13 -37.56 3.34 -0.16
CA VAL A 13 -37.87 2.19 -1.02
C VAL A 13 -38.11 0.97 -0.13
N ILE A 14 -39.33 0.48 -0.20
CA ILE A 14 -39.87 -0.72 0.45
C ILE A 14 -39.41 -1.95 -0.33
N LEU A 15 -38.71 -2.88 0.33
CA LEU A 15 -38.43 -4.23 -0.20
C LEU A 15 -39.59 -5.18 0.16
N ARG A 16 -40.26 -5.74 -0.85
CA ARG A 16 -41.17 -6.90 -0.71
C ARG A 16 -40.40 -8.21 -0.97
N PRO A 17 -40.60 -9.28 -0.19
CA PRO A 17 -40.11 -10.60 -0.55
C PRO A 17 -41.16 -11.37 -1.36
N SER A 18 -40.77 -11.96 -2.49
CA SER A 18 -41.61 -12.91 -3.25
C SER A 18 -41.07 -14.34 -3.10
N SER A 19 -41.88 -15.19 -2.48
CA SER A 19 -41.74 -16.64 -2.44
C SER A 19 -42.30 -17.29 -3.71
N SER A 20 -41.61 -18.29 -4.27
CA SER A 20 -42.26 -19.43 -4.96
C SER A 20 -41.25 -20.53 -5.32
N ASN A 21 -41.45 -21.71 -4.72
CA ASN A 21 -40.94 -23.00 -5.16
C ASN A 21 -41.74 -23.49 -6.37
N PRO A 22 -41.18 -24.41 -7.18
CA PRO A 22 -41.98 -25.58 -7.52
C PRO A 22 -41.22 -26.91 -7.39
N GLN A 23 -42.02 -27.91 -7.01
CA GLN A 23 -41.73 -29.34 -6.82
C GLN A 23 -41.33 -30.04 -8.13
N PHE A 24 -40.48 -31.07 -8.04
CA PHE A 24 -40.34 -32.09 -9.08
C PHE A 24 -40.66 -33.49 -8.52
N PHE A 25 -41.46 -34.20 -9.32
CA PHE A 25 -42.11 -35.48 -9.05
C PHE A 25 -41.13 -36.65 -8.93
N LEU A 26 -41.40 -37.52 -7.94
CA LEU A 26 -40.88 -38.89 -7.84
C LEU A 26 -41.81 -39.83 -8.61
N PHE A 27 -41.31 -40.50 -9.65
CA PHE A 27 -41.94 -41.70 -10.21
C PHE A 27 -41.20 -42.93 -9.72
N ASN A 28 -41.94 -43.79 -9.02
CA ASN A 28 -41.53 -45.06 -8.47
C ASN A 28 -42.04 -46.16 -9.41
N VAL A 29 -41.17 -47.04 -9.92
CA VAL A 29 -41.57 -48.23 -10.70
C VAL A 29 -40.95 -49.46 -10.04
N ALA A 30 -41.83 -50.39 -9.65
CA ALA A 30 -41.54 -51.65 -9.00
C ALA A 30 -41.13 -52.76 -10.03
N PRO A 31 -40.61 -53.93 -9.57
CA PRO A 31 -39.58 -54.69 -10.26
C PRO A 31 -40.08 -55.82 -11.16
N ARG A 32 -39.22 -56.30 -12.07
CA ARG A 32 -39.27 -57.66 -12.60
C ARG A 32 -37.88 -58.29 -12.64
N THR A 33 -37.87 -59.55 -12.22
CA THR A 33 -36.76 -60.48 -12.05
C THR A 33 -36.29 -61.08 -13.37
N GLY A 34 -34.99 -61.42 -13.47
CA GLY A 34 -34.43 -62.18 -14.60
C GLY A 34 -32.91 -62.21 -14.61
N THR A 35 -32.35 -63.40 -14.63
CA THR A 35 -30.98 -63.81 -14.27
C THR A 35 -29.90 -63.67 -15.35
N SER A 36 -28.64 -63.75 -14.87
CA SER A 36 -27.42 -64.34 -15.46
C SER A 36 -26.44 -63.48 -16.28
N HIS A 37 -25.34 -63.12 -15.61
CA HIS A 37 -23.93 -63.31 -15.98
C HIS A 37 -23.46 -63.00 -17.42
N SER A 38 -22.68 -61.92 -17.58
CA SER A 38 -21.49 -61.95 -18.44
C SER A 38 -20.42 -60.95 -17.98
N ARG A 39 -19.16 -61.38 -18.05
CA ARG A 39 -17.95 -60.76 -17.47
C ARG A 39 -17.54 -59.47 -18.20
N THR A 40 -17.22 -58.41 -17.45
CA THR A 40 -16.50 -57.24 -17.97
C THR A 40 -15.22 -56.97 -17.16
N ARG A 41 -14.17 -56.61 -17.93
CA ARG A 41 -12.77 -56.45 -17.57
C ARG A 41 -12.53 -55.48 -16.40
N SER A 42 -11.54 -55.82 -15.56
CA SER A 42 -11.01 -54.95 -14.52
C SER A 42 -10.22 -53.78 -15.12
N THR A 43 -10.61 -52.56 -14.77
CA THR A 43 -9.70 -51.41 -14.67
C THR A 43 -9.95 -50.75 -13.31
N ARG A 44 -9.21 -51.20 -12.29
CA ARG A 44 -9.11 -50.51 -11.00
C ARG A 44 -8.37 -49.19 -11.24
N PHE A 45 -9.09 -48.09 -11.36
CA PHE A 45 -8.52 -46.78 -11.12
C PHE A 45 -8.22 -46.66 -9.62
N ARG A 46 -6.94 -46.80 -9.26
CA ARG A 46 -6.41 -46.35 -7.97
C ARG A 46 -6.38 -44.82 -8.01
N CYS A 47 -7.23 -44.17 -7.22
CA CYS A 47 -7.05 -42.76 -6.89
C CYS A 47 -5.86 -42.66 -5.93
N SER A 48 -4.75 -42.08 -6.42
CA SER A 48 -3.59 -41.74 -5.60
C SER A 48 -3.90 -40.50 -4.76
N ALA A 49 -3.67 -40.60 -3.45
CA ALA A 49 -3.74 -39.49 -2.51
C ALA A 49 -2.64 -38.46 -2.84
N GLY A 50 -3.03 -37.32 -3.42
CA GLY A 50 -2.09 -36.30 -3.92
C GLY A 50 -2.35 -34.87 -3.49
N GLN A 51 -3.28 -34.60 -2.56
CA GLN A 51 -3.63 -33.20 -2.21
C GLN A 51 -3.13 -32.74 -0.83
N THR A 52 -2.77 -33.63 0.08
CA THR A 52 -2.35 -33.25 1.43
C THR A 52 -0.96 -32.58 1.48
N GLY A 53 -0.11 -32.81 0.49
CA GLY A 53 1.26 -32.28 0.47
C GLY A 53 1.39 -30.84 -0.05
N PHE A 54 0.59 -30.46 -1.06
CA PHE A 54 0.72 -29.15 -1.72
C PHE A 54 0.21 -28.01 -0.83
N PHE A 55 -0.97 -28.14 -0.24
CA PHE A 55 -1.55 -27.11 0.64
C PHE A 55 -0.72 -26.92 1.92
N THR A 56 -0.17 -28.00 2.48
CA THR A 56 0.71 -27.95 3.66
C THR A 56 2.05 -27.27 3.34
N LYS A 57 2.62 -27.56 2.16
CA LYS A 57 3.85 -26.91 1.67
C LYS A 57 3.61 -25.43 1.34
N LEU A 58 2.48 -25.09 0.74
CA LEU A 58 2.09 -23.72 0.44
C LEU A 58 1.88 -22.91 1.73
N GLY A 59 1.17 -23.47 2.71
CA GLY A 59 0.97 -22.83 4.02
C GLY A 59 2.29 -22.61 4.76
N ARG A 60 3.22 -23.56 4.70
CA ARG A 60 4.58 -23.41 5.26
C ARG A 60 5.36 -22.28 4.57
N LEU A 61 5.34 -22.23 3.24
CA LEU A 61 6.02 -21.18 2.47
C LEU A 61 5.44 -19.79 2.74
N ILE A 62 4.11 -19.65 2.83
CA ILE A 62 3.45 -18.39 3.19
C ILE A 62 3.86 -17.96 4.60
N LYS A 63 3.86 -18.89 5.56
CA LYS A 63 4.27 -18.63 6.95
C LYS A 63 5.74 -18.24 7.06
N GLU A 64 6.63 -18.94 6.37
CA GLU A 64 8.07 -18.66 6.35
C GLU A 64 8.35 -17.31 5.69
N LYS A 65 7.67 -16.98 4.59
CA LYS A 65 7.79 -15.68 3.92
C LYS A 65 7.26 -14.55 4.80
N ALA A 66 6.09 -14.71 5.41
CA ALA A 66 5.53 -13.72 6.34
C ALA A 66 6.45 -13.51 7.55
N LYS A 67 7.03 -14.57 8.10
CA LYS A 67 8.01 -14.48 9.19
C LYS A 67 9.26 -13.72 8.76
N SER A 68 9.82 -14.03 7.58
CA SER A 68 10.98 -13.32 7.04
C SER A 68 10.70 -11.84 6.79
N ASP A 69 9.51 -11.50 6.29
CA ASP A 69 9.14 -10.10 6.04
C ASP A 69 8.97 -9.32 7.35
N VAL A 70 8.40 -9.93 8.39
CA VAL A 70 8.36 -9.36 9.75
C VAL A 70 9.78 -9.18 10.29
N GLU A 71 10.65 -10.17 10.18
CA GLU A 71 12.04 -10.09 10.65
C GLU A 71 12.81 -8.94 9.98
N LYS A 72 12.61 -8.72 8.67
CA LYS A 72 13.19 -7.58 7.96
C LYS A 72 12.73 -6.25 8.55
N LEU A 73 11.44 -6.08 8.85
CA LEU A 73 10.93 -4.88 9.51
C LEU A 73 11.60 -4.68 10.89
N PHE A 74 11.68 -5.74 11.70
CA PHE A 74 12.33 -5.68 13.01
C PHE A 74 13.83 -5.35 12.92
N SER A 75 14.52 -5.82 11.89
CA SER A 75 15.93 -5.46 11.65
C SER A 75 16.09 -4.00 11.23
N GLY A 76 15.20 -3.50 10.35
CA GLY A 76 15.23 -2.13 9.84
C GLY A 76 15.05 -1.07 10.93
N PHE A 77 14.20 -1.36 11.92
CA PHE A 77 13.94 -0.47 13.07
C PHE A 77 14.66 -0.92 14.36
N SER A 78 15.72 -1.74 14.24
CA SER A 78 16.44 -2.27 15.41
C SER A 78 17.00 -1.17 16.32
N LYS A 79 17.60 -0.12 15.73
CA LYS A 79 18.15 1.01 16.48
C LYS A 79 17.07 1.83 17.18
N THR A 80 15.94 2.11 16.50
CA THR A 80 14.77 2.77 17.11
C THR A 80 14.22 1.96 18.26
N ARG A 81 14.08 0.64 18.11
CA ARG A 81 13.62 -0.25 19.18
C ARG A 81 14.56 -0.24 20.39
N SER A 82 15.88 -0.23 20.17
CA SER A 82 16.86 -0.12 21.25
C SER A 82 16.75 1.20 22.01
N ASN A 83 16.56 2.32 21.30
CA ASN A 83 16.40 3.63 21.94
C ASN A 83 15.10 3.70 22.75
N LEU A 84 13.99 3.14 22.24
CA LEU A 84 12.70 3.11 22.93
C LEU A 84 12.65 2.10 24.09
N ALA A 85 13.63 1.21 24.25
CA ALA A 85 13.65 0.23 25.33
C ALA A 85 13.77 0.89 26.72
N VAL A 86 14.29 2.12 26.80
CA VAL A 86 14.33 2.91 28.04
C VAL A 86 12.94 3.08 28.66
N ILE A 87 11.88 3.11 27.84
CA ILE A 87 10.49 3.23 28.29
C ILE A 87 10.11 2.06 29.21
N ASP A 88 10.65 0.86 28.97
CA ASP A 88 10.35 -0.29 29.82
C ASP A 88 10.92 -0.11 31.22
N GLU A 89 12.13 0.44 31.33
CA GLU A 89 12.77 0.74 32.61
C GLU A 89 12.04 1.87 33.35
N LEU A 90 11.64 2.92 32.64
CA LEU A 90 10.86 4.03 33.20
C LEU A 90 9.54 3.56 33.83
N LEU A 91 8.84 2.66 33.15
CA LEU A 91 7.52 2.18 33.56
C LEU A 91 7.57 1.15 34.70
N LEU A 92 8.73 0.56 35.02
CA LEU A 92 8.87 -0.35 36.17
C LEU A 92 8.67 0.36 37.51
N TYR A 93 9.08 1.63 37.58
CA TYR A 93 9.01 2.44 38.80
C TYR A 93 7.77 3.35 38.84
N TRP A 94 6.88 3.24 37.85
CA TRP A 94 5.70 4.09 37.79
C TRP A 94 4.72 3.78 38.93
N ASN A 95 4.25 4.84 39.57
CA ASN A 95 3.07 4.86 40.42
C ASN A 95 2.31 6.18 40.17
N LEU A 96 1.10 6.30 40.73
CA LEU A 96 0.24 7.46 40.46
C LEU A 96 0.90 8.80 40.84
N ALA A 97 1.68 8.86 41.92
CA ALA A 97 2.34 10.10 42.35
C ALA A 97 3.52 10.49 41.44
N ASP A 98 4.16 9.52 40.80
CA ASP A 98 5.26 9.69 39.86
C ASP A 98 4.81 9.94 38.40
N THR A 99 3.51 10.02 38.14
CA THR A 99 2.95 10.10 36.77
C THR A 99 3.58 11.20 35.95
N ASP A 100 3.64 12.43 36.47
CA ASP A 100 4.13 13.59 35.72
C ASP A 100 5.60 13.41 35.31
N ARG A 101 6.45 13.02 36.27
CA ARG A 101 7.87 12.76 36.02
C ARG A 101 8.09 11.65 34.98
N VAL A 102 7.38 10.53 35.11
CA VAL A 102 7.50 9.41 34.16
C VAL A 102 7.03 9.81 32.76
N LEU A 103 5.99 10.61 32.66
CA LEU A 103 5.49 11.10 31.38
C LEU A 103 6.43 12.12 30.72
N ASP A 104 7.12 12.95 31.51
CA ASP A 104 8.16 13.86 31.00
C ASP A 104 9.37 13.07 30.44
N GLU A 105 9.82 12.03 31.13
CA GLU A 105 10.90 11.16 30.65
C GLU A 105 10.47 10.34 29.41
N LEU A 106 9.20 9.93 29.35
CA LEU A 106 8.61 9.29 28.17
C LEU A 106 8.56 10.26 26.98
N GLU A 107 8.20 11.52 27.19
CA GLU A 107 8.21 12.56 26.17
C GLU A 107 9.61 12.71 25.55
N GLU A 108 10.64 12.81 26.39
CA GLU A 108 12.03 12.90 25.93
C GLU A 108 12.44 11.68 25.09
N ALA A 109 12.12 10.47 25.56
CA ALA A 109 12.43 9.22 24.84
C ALA A 109 11.77 9.15 23.45
N LEU A 110 10.54 9.67 23.32
CA LEU A 110 9.83 9.77 22.04
C LEU A 110 10.50 10.80 21.12
N LEU A 111 10.85 11.98 21.63
CA LEU A 111 11.53 13.03 20.84
C LEU A 111 12.90 12.57 20.33
N VAL A 112 13.70 11.89 21.16
CA VAL A 112 14.98 11.28 20.78
C VAL A 112 14.82 10.23 19.69
N SER A 113 13.64 9.63 19.59
CA SER A 113 13.30 8.62 18.58
C SER A 113 12.59 9.21 17.35
N ASP A 114 12.76 10.51 17.09
CA ASP A 114 12.18 11.25 15.95
C ASP A 114 10.63 11.29 15.94
N PHE A 115 9.97 11.13 17.09
CA PHE A 115 8.56 11.47 17.18
C PHE A 115 8.42 13.00 17.21
N GLY A 116 7.68 13.55 16.24
CA GLY A 116 7.51 15.00 16.14
C GLY A 116 6.79 15.60 17.37
N PRO A 117 7.11 16.83 17.79
CA PRO A 117 6.57 17.41 19.04
C PRO A 117 5.04 17.34 19.16
N ARG A 118 4.34 17.59 18.05
CA ARG A 118 2.87 17.55 18.01
C ARG A 118 2.30 16.16 18.32
N ILE A 119 2.91 15.09 17.79
CA ILE A 119 2.41 13.73 18.03
C ILE A 119 2.83 13.25 19.42
N THR A 120 4.01 13.65 19.90
CA THR A 120 4.50 13.33 21.24
C THR A 120 3.57 13.90 22.31
N ILE A 121 3.28 15.21 22.26
CA ILE A 121 2.35 15.87 23.20
C ILE A 121 1.00 15.16 23.18
N LYS A 122 0.47 14.85 22.00
CA LYS A 122 -0.82 14.15 21.89
C LYS A 122 -0.79 12.77 22.56
N ILE A 123 0.28 12.01 22.36
CA ILE A 123 0.44 10.67 22.97
C ILE A 123 0.52 10.80 24.50
N VAL A 124 1.36 11.71 24.99
CA VAL A 124 1.61 11.92 26.42
C VAL A 124 0.36 12.39 27.15
N GLU A 125 -0.36 13.37 26.60
CA GLU A 125 -1.60 13.87 27.21
C GLU A 125 -2.72 12.82 27.19
N ASN A 126 -2.85 12.03 26.13
CA ASN A 126 -3.79 10.91 26.12
C ASN A 126 -3.49 9.88 27.22
N LEU A 127 -2.20 9.57 27.46
CA LEU A 127 -1.80 8.67 28.55
C LEU A 127 -2.07 9.30 29.91
N ARG A 128 -1.77 10.59 30.08
CA ARG A 128 -2.04 11.38 31.29
C ARG A 128 -3.52 11.30 31.67
N GLU A 129 -4.41 11.60 30.74
CA GLU A 129 -5.86 11.56 30.93
C GLU A 129 -6.36 10.14 31.30
N ASP A 130 -5.86 9.11 30.61
CA ASP A 130 -6.26 7.72 30.85
C ASP A 130 -5.74 7.18 32.21
N ILE A 131 -4.58 7.66 32.68
CA ILE A 131 -4.05 7.38 34.03
C ILE A 131 -4.93 8.05 35.09
N PHE A 132 -5.15 9.37 35.01
CA PHE A 132 -5.90 10.11 36.04
C PHE A 132 -7.39 9.76 36.08
N SER A 133 -7.96 9.30 34.97
CA SER A 133 -9.32 8.74 34.94
C SER A 133 -9.42 7.31 35.49
N GLY A 134 -8.29 6.70 35.86
CA GLY A 134 -8.23 5.36 36.44
C GLY A 134 -8.43 4.22 35.43
N LYS A 135 -8.33 4.49 34.13
CA LYS A 135 -8.39 3.45 33.08
C LYS A 135 -7.10 2.66 32.99
N LEU A 136 -5.96 3.30 33.27
CA LEU A 136 -4.63 2.67 33.29
C LEU A 136 -4.11 2.64 34.73
N LYS A 137 -3.77 1.45 35.21
CA LYS A 137 -3.44 1.17 36.61
C LYS A 137 -2.09 0.48 36.79
N SER A 138 -1.37 0.20 35.70
CA SER A 138 -0.04 -0.41 35.75
C SER A 138 0.86 0.03 34.59
N GLY A 139 2.18 -0.05 34.77
CA GLY A 139 3.15 0.26 33.71
C GLY A 139 2.95 -0.56 32.43
N ASN A 140 2.56 -1.83 32.55
CA ASN A 140 2.24 -2.67 31.39
C ASN A 140 1.01 -2.15 30.61
N GLU A 141 -0.03 -1.72 31.31
CA GLU A 141 -1.21 -1.11 30.67
C GLU A 141 -0.87 0.20 29.98
N ILE A 142 -0.01 1.03 30.58
CA ILE A 142 0.51 2.27 29.98
C ILE A 142 1.29 1.97 28.70
N LYS A 143 2.18 0.97 28.70
CA LYS A 143 2.94 0.54 27.52
C LYS A 143 2.03 0.07 26.38
N GLU A 144 1.01 -0.74 26.69
CA GLU A 144 0.06 -1.18 25.67
C GLU A 144 -0.84 -0.03 25.19
N ALA A 145 -1.18 0.92 26.05
CA ALA A 145 -1.87 2.15 25.66
C ALA A 145 -1.01 3.03 24.74
N LEU A 146 0.29 3.16 24.99
CA LEU A 146 1.23 3.85 24.12
C LEU A 146 1.23 3.22 22.72
N LYS A 147 1.38 1.90 22.63
CA LYS A 147 1.34 1.16 21.35
C LYS A 147 0.01 1.37 20.61
N ARG A 148 -1.12 1.35 21.33
CA ARG A 148 -2.45 1.62 20.74
C ARG A 148 -2.56 3.04 20.20
N ASN A 149 -2.12 4.05 20.97
CA ASN A 149 -2.13 5.44 20.53
C ASN A 149 -1.31 5.63 19.23
N VAL A 150 -0.10 5.06 19.15
CA VAL A 150 0.73 5.12 17.94
C VAL A 150 0.03 4.43 16.75
N LEU A 151 -0.55 3.24 16.97
CA LEU A 151 -1.28 2.52 15.93
C LEU A 151 -2.49 3.30 15.42
N GLU A 152 -3.23 3.96 16.30
CA GLU A 152 -4.37 4.81 15.93
C GLU A 152 -3.91 6.01 15.10
N LEU A 153 -2.83 6.67 15.47
CA LEU A 153 -2.27 7.77 14.67
C LEU A 153 -1.94 7.32 13.24
N LEU A 154 -1.32 6.14 13.09
CA LEU A 154 -0.97 5.56 11.79
C LEU A 154 -2.20 5.17 10.95
N THR A 155 -3.32 4.82 11.57
CA THR A 155 -4.49 4.27 10.87
C THR A 155 -5.66 5.26 10.73
N SER A 156 -5.62 6.38 11.46
CA SER A 156 -6.71 7.37 11.58
C SER A 156 -7.17 8.01 10.26
N LYS A 157 -6.28 8.14 9.26
CA LYS A 157 -6.58 8.83 7.98
C LYS A 157 -6.93 7.90 6.82
N GLY A 158 -7.16 6.62 7.10
CA GLY A 158 -7.53 5.61 6.09
C GLY A 158 -6.53 4.46 6.07
N SER A 159 -7.05 3.24 6.12
CA SER A 159 -6.30 1.99 6.25
C SER A 159 -5.80 1.41 4.92
N LYS A 160 -5.92 2.15 3.82
CA LYS A 160 -5.59 1.64 2.48
C LYS A 160 -4.11 1.84 2.18
N THR A 161 -3.28 0.96 2.72
CA THR A 161 -1.84 0.88 2.40
C THR A 161 -1.55 0.13 1.10
N GLU A 162 -2.55 -0.53 0.54
CA GLU A 162 -2.46 -1.25 -0.74
C GLU A 162 -2.60 -0.29 -1.93
N LEU A 163 -1.95 -0.62 -3.05
CA LEU A 163 -2.08 0.14 -4.29
C LEU A 163 -3.52 0.09 -4.83
N GLN A 164 -4.11 1.25 -5.05
CA GLN A 164 -5.48 1.43 -5.56
C GLN A 164 -5.49 1.49 -7.09
N LEU A 165 -5.13 0.36 -7.72
CA LEU A 165 -5.00 0.28 -9.19
C LEU A 165 -6.35 0.22 -9.93
N GLY A 166 -7.42 -0.18 -9.23
CA GLY A 166 -8.74 -0.40 -9.83
C GLY A 166 -8.73 -1.53 -10.85
N TYR A 167 -9.74 -1.56 -11.73
CA TYR A 167 -9.92 -2.62 -12.74
C TYR A 167 -9.57 -2.19 -14.17
N ARG A 168 -9.51 -0.88 -14.43
CA ARG A 168 -9.22 -0.34 -15.76
C ARG A 168 -7.73 -0.44 -16.03
N LYS A 169 -7.36 -0.97 -17.20
CA LYS A 169 -5.97 -1.17 -17.62
C LYS A 169 -5.57 -0.25 -18.78
N PRO A 170 -4.29 0.17 -18.85
CA PRO A 170 -3.29 0.00 -17.80
C PRO A 170 -3.56 0.93 -16.61
N ALA A 171 -3.26 0.47 -15.40
CA ALA A 171 -3.11 1.35 -14.26
C ALA A 171 -1.78 2.13 -14.42
N VAL A 172 -1.78 3.41 -14.07
CA VAL A 172 -0.60 4.28 -14.21
C VAL A 172 -0.12 4.70 -12.82
N ILE A 173 1.14 4.40 -12.51
CA ILE A 173 1.79 4.77 -11.24
C ILE A 173 2.94 5.72 -11.57
N MET A 174 2.92 6.91 -10.98
CA MET A 174 4.04 7.85 -11.05
C MET A 174 4.85 7.78 -9.77
N ILE A 175 6.17 7.67 -9.90
CA ILE A 175 7.09 7.70 -8.75
C ILE A 175 7.79 9.05 -8.75
N VAL A 176 7.66 9.78 -7.64
CA VAL A 176 8.15 11.16 -7.47
C VAL A 176 9.02 11.30 -6.23
N GLY A 177 9.75 12.41 -6.12
CA GLY A 177 10.66 12.70 -5.01
C GLY A 177 11.98 13.34 -5.43
N VAL A 178 12.80 13.72 -4.45
CA VAL A 178 14.10 14.36 -4.70
C VAL A 178 15.20 13.34 -5.03
N ASN A 179 16.36 13.84 -5.42
CA ASN A 179 17.56 13.02 -5.62
C ASN A 179 18.01 12.38 -4.30
N GLY A 180 18.64 11.21 -4.39
CA GLY A 180 19.11 10.47 -3.21
C GLY A 180 18.04 9.62 -2.52
N GLY A 181 16.74 9.97 -2.62
CA GLY A 181 15.66 9.20 -1.97
C GLY A 181 15.43 7.79 -2.50
N GLY A 182 16.03 7.42 -3.64
CA GLY A 182 15.95 6.06 -4.17
C GLY A 182 14.81 5.78 -5.15
N LYS A 183 14.18 6.81 -5.75
CA LYS A 183 13.07 6.70 -6.73
C LYS A 183 13.20 5.55 -7.73
N THR A 184 14.21 5.60 -8.60
CA THR A 184 14.44 4.60 -9.67
C THR A 184 14.66 3.20 -9.10
N THR A 185 15.30 3.10 -7.93
CA THR A 185 15.51 1.82 -7.23
C THR A 185 14.20 1.26 -6.66
N SER A 186 13.38 2.11 -6.05
CA SER A 186 12.05 1.73 -5.55
C SER A 186 11.11 1.35 -6.69
N LEU A 187 11.18 2.04 -7.84
CA LEU A 187 10.46 1.66 -9.05
C LEU A 187 10.82 0.26 -9.52
N GLY A 188 12.11 -0.04 -9.65
CA GLY A 188 12.58 -1.36 -10.05
C GLY A 188 12.17 -2.47 -9.08
N LYS A 189 12.23 -2.22 -7.77
CA LYS A 189 11.74 -3.15 -6.73
C LYS A 189 10.23 -3.37 -6.82
N LEU A 190 9.46 -2.31 -7.06
CA LEU A 190 8.02 -2.40 -7.26
C LEU A 190 7.68 -3.21 -8.52
N ALA A 191 8.39 -2.98 -9.61
CA ALA A 191 8.23 -3.76 -10.83
C ALA A 191 8.53 -5.24 -10.60
N TYR A 192 9.62 -5.57 -9.90
CA TYR A 192 9.95 -6.94 -9.53
C TYR A 192 8.83 -7.60 -8.71
N ARG A 193 8.29 -6.90 -7.71
CA ARG A 193 7.17 -7.38 -6.89
C ARG A 193 5.94 -7.68 -7.75
N LEU A 194 5.49 -6.71 -8.53
CA LEU A 194 4.28 -6.82 -9.35
C LEU A 194 4.44 -7.86 -10.49
N LYS A 195 5.64 -8.02 -11.05
CA LYS A 195 5.96 -9.09 -12.02
C LYS A 195 5.82 -10.48 -11.40
N ASN A 196 6.29 -10.65 -10.16
CA ASN A 196 6.15 -11.91 -9.42
C ASN A 196 4.68 -12.22 -9.06
N GLU A 197 3.82 -11.20 -9.04
CA GLU A 197 2.37 -11.35 -8.91
C GLU A 197 1.69 -11.60 -10.28
N GLY A 198 2.45 -11.65 -11.38
CA GLY A 198 1.99 -12.00 -12.72
C GLY A 198 1.57 -10.80 -13.60
N ALA A 199 1.74 -9.56 -13.12
CA ALA A 199 1.35 -8.38 -13.89
C ALA A 199 2.27 -8.13 -15.10
N LYS A 200 1.69 -7.73 -16.24
CA LYS A 200 2.41 -7.23 -17.41
C LYS A 200 2.74 -5.75 -17.22
N ILE A 201 4.03 -5.45 -17.03
CA ILE A 201 4.51 -4.11 -16.67
C ILE A 201 5.28 -3.46 -17.81
N LEU A 202 4.98 -2.18 -18.05
CA LEU A 202 5.77 -1.29 -18.90
C LEU A 202 6.41 -0.22 -18.02
N MET A 203 7.73 -0.03 -18.12
CA MET A 203 8.46 1.05 -17.47
C MET A 203 8.56 2.28 -18.39
N ALA A 204 8.51 3.47 -17.82
CA ALA A 204 8.75 4.72 -18.54
C ALA A 204 9.90 5.50 -17.89
N ALA A 205 10.98 5.73 -18.64
CA ALA A 205 12.16 6.48 -18.19
C ALA A 205 11.90 8.00 -18.24
N GLY A 206 11.06 8.49 -17.33
CA GLY A 206 10.72 9.91 -17.24
C GLY A 206 11.69 10.76 -16.42
N ASP A 207 12.77 10.20 -15.84
CA ASP A 207 13.88 11.01 -15.30
C ASP A 207 14.77 11.47 -16.44
N THR A 208 14.31 12.49 -17.18
CA THR A 208 15.02 13.06 -18.33
C THR A 208 16.11 14.04 -17.91
N PHE A 209 16.20 14.38 -16.62
CA PHE A 209 17.21 15.29 -16.10
C PHE A 209 18.53 14.58 -15.79
N ARG A 210 18.48 13.30 -15.39
CA ARG A 210 19.65 12.51 -15.01
C ARG A 210 19.87 11.37 -16.00
N ALA A 211 20.85 11.52 -16.90
CA ALA A 211 21.19 10.48 -17.88
C ALA A 211 21.37 9.08 -17.23
N ALA A 212 22.13 9.01 -16.14
CA ALA A 212 22.37 7.76 -15.41
C ALA A 212 21.11 7.12 -14.79
N ALA A 213 20.02 7.88 -14.61
CA ALA A 213 18.76 7.32 -14.11
C ALA A 213 18.04 6.49 -15.18
N SER A 214 18.10 6.92 -16.45
CA SER A 214 17.59 6.12 -17.57
C SER A 214 18.35 4.81 -17.69
N ASP A 215 19.68 4.85 -17.70
CA ASP A 215 20.54 3.66 -17.76
C ASP A 215 20.26 2.71 -16.59
N GLN A 216 20.08 3.26 -15.39
CA GLN A 216 19.73 2.48 -14.20
C GLN A 216 18.37 1.81 -14.35
N LEU A 217 17.38 2.50 -14.93
CA LEU A 217 16.05 1.95 -15.15
C LEU A 217 16.07 0.87 -16.25
N GLU A 218 16.88 1.01 -17.29
CA GLU A 218 17.11 -0.04 -18.30
C GLU A 218 17.70 -1.31 -17.69
N ILE A 219 18.67 -1.16 -16.78
CA ILE A 219 19.20 -2.30 -16.01
C ILE A 219 18.09 -2.97 -15.19
N TRP A 220 17.20 -2.21 -14.56
CA TRP A 220 16.04 -2.76 -13.84
C TRP A 220 15.05 -3.45 -14.77
N ALA A 221 14.78 -2.88 -15.95
CA ALA A 221 13.92 -3.48 -16.97
C ALA A 221 14.48 -4.85 -17.42
N GLY A 222 15.78 -4.91 -17.72
CA GLY A 222 16.47 -6.16 -18.05
C GLY A 222 16.43 -7.18 -16.90
N ARG A 223 16.69 -6.76 -15.66
CA ARG A 223 16.63 -7.64 -14.47
C ARG A 223 15.25 -8.22 -14.19
N THR A 224 14.19 -7.46 -14.49
CA THR A 224 12.80 -7.85 -14.21
C THR A 224 12.08 -8.43 -15.42
N GLY A 225 12.69 -8.40 -16.61
CA GLY A 225 12.04 -8.77 -17.86
C GLY A 225 10.83 -7.88 -18.18
N CYS A 226 10.92 -6.59 -17.85
CA CYS A 226 9.91 -5.59 -18.21
C CYS A 226 10.31 -4.90 -19.52
N GLU A 227 9.33 -4.48 -20.30
CA GLU A 227 9.58 -3.54 -21.38
C GLU A 227 9.77 -2.14 -20.82
N ILE A 228 10.53 -1.31 -21.54
CA ILE A 228 10.80 0.08 -21.17
C ILE A 228 10.58 1.01 -22.36
N VAL A 229 10.07 2.21 -22.09
CA VAL A 229 10.07 3.35 -23.01
C VAL A 229 11.11 4.35 -22.50
N VAL A 230 12.09 4.63 -23.34
CA VAL A 230 13.16 5.60 -23.10
C VAL A 230 12.95 6.85 -23.94
N ALA A 231 13.56 7.96 -23.52
CA ALA A 231 13.55 9.19 -24.29
C ALA A 231 14.28 9.00 -25.64
N GLU A 232 13.66 9.47 -26.74
CA GLU A 232 14.28 9.45 -28.08
C GLU A 232 15.47 10.42 -28.21
N SER A 233 15.58 11.40 -27.30
CA SER A 233 16.69 12.35 -27.27
C SER A 233 16.96 12.83 -25.84
N GLU A 234 18.20 13.25 -25.56
CA GLU A 234 18.61 13.77 -24.24
C GLU A 234 17.83 15.02 -23.79
N LYS A 235 17.14 15.72 -24.71
CA LYS A 235 16.32 16.90 -24.40
C LYS A 235 14.82 16.61 -24.41
N ALA A 236 14.42 15.34 -24.40
CA ALA A 236 13.02 14.97 -24.36
C ALA A 236 12.37 15.48 -23.05
N LYS A 237 11.12 15.94 -23.15
CA LYS A 237 10.33 16.31 -21.97
C LYS A 237 9.81 15.03 -21.30
N ALA A 238 9.97 14.90 -19.98
CA ALA A 238 9.42 13.78 -19.20
C ALA A 238 7.93 13.51 -19.51
N SER A 239 7.12 14.57 -19.61
CA SER A 239 5.69 14.48 -19.97
C SER A 239 5.42 13.80 -21.31
N SER A 240 6.34 13.93 -22.28
CA SER A 240 6.25 13.26 -23.59
C SER A 240 6.54 11.77 -23.48
N VAL A 241 7.63 11.40 -22.78
CA VAL A 241 8.02 10.00 -22.56
C VAL A 241 6.90 9.25 -21.81
N LEU A 242 6.36 9.86 -20.75
CA LEU A 242 5.23 9.29 -20.00
C LEU A 242 3.98 9.13 -20.88
N SER A 243 3.65 10.13 -21.69
CA SER A 243 2.50 10.06 -22.60
C SER A 243 2.66 8.93 -23.63
N GLN A 244 3.85 8.79 -24.23
CA GLN A 244 4.17 7.71 -25.16
C GLN A 244 4.08 6.34 -24.47
N ALA A 245 4.62 6.20 -23.26
CA ALA A 245 4.56 4.96 -22.51
C ALA A 245 3.12 4.57 -22.16
N VAL A 246 2.28 5.52 -21.73
CA VAL A 246 0.88 5.23 -21.42
C VAL A 246 0.08 4.86 -22.68
N LYS A 247 0.35 5.50 -23.83
CA LYS A 247 -0.24 5.10 -25.12
C LYS A 247 0.16 3.68 -25.51
N LYS A 248 1.46 3.37 -25.50
CA LYS A 248 1.98 2.01 -25.78
C LYS A 248 1.39 0.99 -24.81
N GLY A 249 1.32 1.33 -23.53
CA GLY A 249 0.73 0.49 -22.48
C GLY A 249 -0.74 0.15 -22.77
N LYS A 250 -1.52 1.13 -23.23
CA LYS A 250 -2.91 0.95 -23.63
C LYS A 250 -3.05 0.11 -24.90
N GLU A 251 -2.26 0.40 -25.92
CA GLU A 251 -2.33 -0.27 -27.24
C GLU A 251 -1.90 -1.74 -27.16
N LEU A 252 -0.88 -2.05 -26.37
CA LEU A 252 -0.32 -3.40 -26.23
C LEU A 252 -0.88 -4.19 -25.05
N GLY A 253 -1.94 -3.68 -24.40
CA GLY A 253 -2.65 -4.36 -23.32
C GLY A 253 -1.79 -4.68 -22.11
N PHE A 254 -0.98 -3.71 -21.65
CA PHE A 254 -0.26 -3.81 -20.38
C PHE A 254 -1.22 -3.66 -19.19
N ASP A 255 -0.86 -4.28 -18.07
CA ASP A 255 -1.63 -4.15 -16.83
C ASP A 255 -1.27 -2.87 -16.11
N ILE A 256 0.03 -2.52 -16.07
CA ILE A 256 0.56 -1.41 -15.29
C ILE A 256 1.65 -0.68 -16.09
N VAL A 257 1.60 0.66 -16.09
CA VAL A 257 2.70 1.52 -16.52
C VAL A 257 3.33 2.17 -15.28
N LEU A 258 4.61 1.91 -15.05
CA LEU A 258 5.40 2.50 -13.98
C LEU A 258 6.25 3.63 -14.54
N CYS A 259 5.99 4.85 -14.08
CA CYS A 259 6.63 6.05 -14.57
C CYS A 259 7.66 6.56 -13.57
N ASP A 260 8.94 6.55 -13.96
CA ASP A 260 9.95 7.33 -13.25
C ASP A 260 9.77 8.82 -13.58
N THR A 261 10.25 9.70 -12.72
CA THR A 261 10.18 11.15 -12.95
C THR A 261 11.48 11.84 -12.58
N SER A 262 11.71 13.00 -13.19
CA SER A 262 12.89 13.82 -12.93
C SER A 262 13.11 14.06 -11.44
N GLY A 263 14.33 13.79 -10.99
CA GLY A 263 14.77 14.11 -9.64
C GLY A 263 15.62 15.38 -9.58
N ARG A 264 15.38 16.24 -8.60
CA ARG A 264 16.25 17.39 -8.28
C ARG A 264 16.76 17.31 -6.85
N LEU A 265 17.84 18.03 -6.55
CA LEU A 265 18.45 18.05 -5.21
C LEU A 265 17.47 18.54 -4.14
N HIS A 266 16.68 19.55 -4.48
CA HIS A 266 15.61 20.10 -3.66
C HIS A 266 14.38 20.31 -4.54
N THR A 267 13.23 20.41 -3.89
CA THR A 267 11.99 20.86 -4.50
C THR A 267 12.16 22.28 -5.05
N ASN A 268 11.68 22.52 -6.27
CA ASN A 268 11.67 23.85 -6.85
C ASN A 268 10.51 23.99 -7.85
N TYR A 269 10.21 25.24 -8.22
CA TYR A 269 9.11 25.56 -9.12
C TYR A 269 9.16 24.78 -10.45
N SER A 270 10.36 24.63 -11.04
CA SER A 270 10.53 23.91 -12.30
C SER A 270 10.21 22.43 -12.19
N LEU A 271 10.58 21.76 -11.09
CA LEU A 271 10.23 20.36 -10.84
C LEU A 271 8.72 20.21 -10.67
N MET A 272 8.10 21.12 -9.92
CA MET A 272 6.67 21.07 -9.64
C MET A 272 5.82 21.25 -10.91
N GLU A 273 6.18 22.21 -11.76
CA GLU A 273 5.53 22.41 -13.08
C GLU A 273 5.72 21.19 -14.00
N GLU A 274 6.90 20.57 -13.97
CA GLU A 274 7.19 19.36 -14.74
C GLU A 274 6.30 18.18 -14.31
N LEU A 275 6.10 17.98 -13.01
CA LEU A 275 5.22 16.93 -12.47
C LEU A 275 3.75 17.19 -12.80
N ILE A 276 3.29 18.45 -12.70
CA ILE A 276 1.94 18.84 -13.14
C ILE A 276 1.74 18.53 -14.63
N SER A 277 2.74 18.84 -15.45
CA SER A 277 2.71 18.55 -16.89
C SER A 277 2.65 17.05 -17.17
N CYS A 278 3.44 16.24 -16.45
CA CYS A 278 3.40 14.78 -16.54
C CYS A 278 2.04 14.20 -16.15
N LYS A 279 1.46 14.65 -15.02
CA LYS A 279 0.12 14.25 -14.58
C LYS A 279 -0.94 14.56 -15.64
N LYS A 280 -0.90 15.78 -16.20
CA LYS A 280 -1.81 16.20 -17.28
C LYS A 280 -1.62 15.38 -18.55
N SER A 281 -0.39 15.01 -18.91
CA SER A 281 -0.12 14.29 -20.15
C SER A 281 -0.62 12.84 -20.11
N VAL A 282 -0.45 12.14 -18.98
CA VAL A 282 -0.98 10.77 -18.82
C VAL A 282 -2.50 10.76 -18.72
N ALA A 283 -3.10 11.76 -18.05
CA ALA A 283 -4.55 11.90 -17.94
C ALA A 283 -5.25 12.12 -19.29
N LYS A 284 -4.58 12.79 -20.25
CA LYS A 284 -5.09 12.95 -21.61
C LYS A 284 -5.21 11.64 -22.38
N VAL A 285 -4.35 10.65 -22.07
CA VAL A 285 -4.37 9.34 -22.72
C VAL A 285 -5.37 8.40 -22.05
N ILE A 286 -5.41 8.43 -20.71
CA ILE A 286 -6.30 7.63 -19.88
C ILE A 286 -6.99 8.54 -18.85
N PRO A 287 -8.29 8.85 -19.03
CA PRO A 287 -9.04 9.66 -18.07
C PRO A 287 -9.02 9.04 -16.66
N GLY A 288 -8.54 9.81 -15.69
CA GLY A 288 -8.35 9.39 -14.30
C GLY A 288 -6.96 8.83 -13.97
N ALA A 289 -6.02 8.81 -14.92
CA ALA A 289 -4.60 8.58 -14.64
C ALA A 289 -3.92 9.86 -14.09
N PRO A 290 -2.86 9.73 -13.29
CA PRO A 290 -2.34 8.49 -12.70
C PRO A 290 -3.28 7.94 -11.60
N ASN A 291 -3.28 6.62 -11.43
CA ASN A 291 -3.97 5.95 -10.34
C ASN A 291 -3.26 6.21 -9.00
N GLU A 292 -1.93 6.19 -9.05
CA GLU A 292 -1.06 6.36 -7.88
C GLU A 292 0.08 7.34 -8.20
N ILE A 293 0.36 8.22 -7.24
CA ILE A 293 1.53 9.09 -7.21
C ILE A 293 2.25 8.76 -5.90
N LEU A 294 3.34 7.99 -6.01
CA LEU A 294 4.13 7.50 -4.88
C LEU A 294 5.29 8.45 -4.63
N LEU A 295 5.33 9.10 -3.47
CA LEU A 295 6.44 9.94 -3.06
C LEU A 295 7.50 9.13 -2.32
N VAL A 296 8.68 9.00 -2.91
CA VAL A 296 9.80 8.31 -2.27
C VAL A 296 10.61 9.29 -1.44
N LEU A 297 10.71 9.00 -0.13
CA LEU A 297 11.47 9.78 0.85
C LEU A 297 12.62 8.96 1.44
N ASP A 298 13.72 9.64 1.76
CA ASP A 298 14.82 9.05 2.52
C ASP A 298 14.49 9.05 4.00
N GLY A 299 14.17 7.87 4.55
CA GLY A 299 13.83 7.70 5.96
C GLY A 299 14.97 8.07 6.92
N THR A 300 16.23 8.14 6.48
CA THR A 300 17.36 8.56 7.32
C THR A 300 17.35 10.05 7.65
N THR A 301 16.54 10.85 6.93
CA THR A 301 16.41 12.29 7.16
C THR A 301 15.48 12.65 8.33
N GLY A 302 14.76 11.66 8.90
CA GLY A 302 13.88 11.85 10.05
C GLY A 302 12.80 12.89 9.79
N LEU A 303 12.52 13.74 10.77
CA LEU A 303 11.48 14.78 10.69
C LEU A 303 11.71 15.81 9.56
N ASN A 304 12.92 15.90 9.00
CA ASN A 304 13.24 16.81 7.89
C ASN A 304 12.54 16.43 6.58
N MET A 305 11.98 15.22 6.48
CA MET A 305 11.18 14.81 5.32
C MET A 305 9.79 15.50 5.28
N LEU A 306 9.29 16.00 6.42
CA LEU A 306 7.91 16.51 6.54
C LEU A 306 7.64 17.75 5.67
N PRO A 307 8.48 18.81 5.66
CA PRO A 307 8.25 19.96 4.78
C PRO A 307 8.24 19.56 3.30
N GLN A 308 9.16 18.67 2.90
CA GLN A 308 9.23 18.16 1.54
C GLN A 308 7.96 17.38 1.17
N ALA A 309 7.50 16.48 2.04
CA ALA A 309 6.27 15.72 1.82
C ALA A 309 5.04 16.64 1.66
N ARG A 310 4.95 17.71 2.45
CA ARG A 310 3.88 18.71 2.32
C ARG A 310 3.95 19.43 0.96
N GLU A 311 5.12 19.89 0.56
CA GLU A 311 5.30 20.63 -0.69
C GLU A 311 4.90 19.79 -1.91
N PHE A 312 5.32 18.52 -1.97
CA PHE A 312 4.86 17.65 -3.06
C PHE A 312 3.36 17.34 -2.99
N ASN A 313 2.79 17.21 -1.78
CA ASN A 313 1.38 16.90 -1.62
C ASN A 313 0.49 18.04 -2.12
N ASP A 314 0.89 19.29 -1.83
CA ASP A 314 0.18 20.50 -2.25
C ASP A 314 0.17 20.66 -3.78
N VAL A 315 1.23 20.21 -4.46
CA VAL A 315 1.38 20.35 -5.92
C VAL A 315 0.81 19.16 -6.69
N SER A 316 1.13 17.94 -6.27
CA SER A 316 0.92 16.73 -7.08
C SER A 316 -0.24 15.87 -6.59
N SER A 317 -0.80 16.15 -5.41
CA SER A 317 -1.82 15.33 -4.74
C SER A 317 -1.33 13.89 -4.54
N ILE A 318 -0.28 13.75 -3.73
CA ILE A 318 0.27 12.44 -3.37
C ILE A 318 -0.81 11.62 -2.67
N ASN A 319 -0.90 10.34 -3.02
CA ASN A 319 -1.80 9.40 -2.37
C ASN A 319 -1.09 8.25 -1.65
N ALA A 320 0.24 8.11 -1.79
CA ALA A 320 1.05 7.21 -0.97
C ALA A 320 2.54 7.64 -0.84
N PHE A 321 3.18 7.19 0.24
CA PHE A 321 4.58 7.46 0.62
C PHE A 321 5.41 6.17 0.64
#